data_AF-A0A5M6ACV2-F1
#
_entry.id   AF-A0A5M6ACV2-F1
#
_cell.length_a   1.000
_cell.length_b   1.000
_cell.length_c   1.000
_cell.angle_alpha   90.00
_cell.angle_beta   90.00
_cell.angle_gamma   90.00
#
_symmetry.space_group_name_H-M   'P 1'
#
loop_
_entity.id
_entity.type
_entity.pdbx_description
1 polymer ?
#
loop_
_entity_poly.entity_id
_entity_poly.type
_entity_poly.pdbx_seq_one_letter_code
_entity_poly.pdbx_strand_id
1 'polypeptide(L)'
;MTLQELKQKGYVLCLPQKIRLDTGLIGKLTCNLHYNANAPMLHVIPAKIFLSRGWLAVDDNGELISLLDSDIDRKLVLIEDISLYFALQQTKLPDSNIVVDILTEMPRSRKWSF
;
A
#
# COMPACT_ATOMS: atom_id res chain seq x y z
N MET A 1 3.20 2.10 -12.91
CA MET A 1 2.12 3.13 -13.04
C MET A 1 2.25 4.11 -11.90
N THR A 2 1.63 5.28 -11.94
CA THR A 2 1.65 6.21 -10.80
C THR A 2 0.45 6.02 -9.88
N LEU A 3 0.56 6.47 -8.63
CA LEU A 3 -0.55 6.44 -7.69
C LEU A 3 -1.74 7.26 -8.18
N GLN A 4 -1.48 8.37 -8.88
CA GLN A 4 -2.51 9.20 -9.47
C GLN A 4 -3.32 8.43 -10.53
N GLU A 5 -2.64 7.74 -11.46
CA GLU A 5 -3.29 6.94 -12.50
C GLU A 5 -4.14 5.82 -11.90
N LEU A 6 -3.66 5.22 -10.82
CA LEU A 6 -4.36 4.15 -10.11
C LEU A 6 -5.67 4.64 -9.49
N LYS A 7 -5.64 5.80 -8.80
CA LYS A 7 -6.84 6.45 -8.26
C LYS A 7 -7.81 6.87 -9.37
N GLN A 8 -7.32 7.40 -10.49
CA GLN A 8 -8.16 7.79 -11.63
C GLN A 8 -8.88 6.59 -12.28
N LYS A 9 -8.27 5.40 -12.23
CA LYS A 9 -8.89 4.15 -12.67
C LYS A 9 -9.91 3.59 -11.66
N GLY A 10 -10.08 4.25 -10.51
CA GLY A 10 -11.04 3.87 -9.48
C GLY A 10 -10.55 2.72 -8.59
N TYR A 11 -9.23 2.51 -8.50
CA TYR A 11 -8.67 1.57 -7.53
C TYR A 11 -8.58 2.21 -6.14
N VAL A 12 -8.78 1.39 -5.11
CA VAL A 12 -8.68 1.76 -3.70
C VAL A 12 -7.46 1.08 -3.10
N LEU A 13 -6.63 1.85 -2.38
CA LEU A 13 -5.53 1.31 -1.60
C LEU A 13 -6.04 0.87 -0.22
N CYS A 14 -5.78 -0.38 0.10
CA CYS A 14 -6.12 -1.03 1.36
C CYS A 14 -4.83 -1.34 2.15
N LEU A 15 -4.96 -1.44 3.45
CA LEU A 15 -3.88 -1.79 4.36
C LEU A 15 -4.16 -3.13 5.03
N PRO A 16 -3.14 -3.91 5.40
CA PRO A 16 -3.33 -5.05 6.29
C PRO A 16 -4.00 -4.60 7.60
N GLN A 17 -4.86 -5.43 8.20
CA GLN A 17 -5.57 -5.06 9.43
C GLN A 17 -4.61 -4.85 10.61
N LYS A 18 -3.59 -5.71 10.70
CA LYS A 18 -2.54 -5.60 11.71
C LYS A 18 -1.32 -5.03 11.01
N ILE A 19 -1.00 -3.78 11.35
CA ILE A 19 0.23 -3.12 10.90
C ILE A 19 1.11 -2.80 12.08
N ARG A 20 2.41 -3.05 11.94
CA ARG A 20 3.46 -2.61 12.85
C ARG A 20 4.14 -1.39 12.24
N LEU A 21 3.87 -0.25 12.83
CA LEU A 21 4.48 1.02 12.44
C LEU A 21 5.73 1.27 13.27
N ASP A 22 6.86 1.44 12.59
CA ASP A 22 8.09 1.96 13.20
C ASP A 22 8.15 3.47 12.96
N THR A 23 7.77 4.23 13.98
CA THR A 23 7.73 5.70 13.92
C THR A 23 9.11 6.32 13.67
N GLY A 24 10.19 5.67 14.12
CA GLY A 24 11.56 6.09 13.86
C GLY A 24 11.96 5.91 12.40
N LEU A 25 11.54 4.81 11.77
CA LEU A 25 11.72 4.57 10.35
C LEU A 25 10.90 5.55 9.51
N ILE A 26 9.63 5.79 9.86
CA ILE A 26 8.77 6.76 9.17
C ILE A 26 9.44 8.14 9.17
N GLY A 27 9.94 8.62 10.32
CA GLY A 27 10.63 9.91 10.40
C GLY A 27 11.86 10.00 9.49
N LYS A 28 12.67 8.94 9.41
CA LYS A 28 13.83 8.87 8.50
C LYS A 28 13.40 8.90 7.03
N LEU A 29 12.36 8.15 6.66
CA LEU A 29 11.81 8.12 5.31
C LEU A 29 11.24 9.49 4.93
N THR A 30 10.47 10.13 5.81
CA THR A 30 9.93 11.48 5.61
C THR A 30 11.06 12.48 5.33
N CYS A 31 12.16 12.42 6.10
CA CYS A 31 13.31 13.30 5.87
C CYS A 31 14.01 13.02 4.52
N ASN A 32 14.23 11.74 4.20
CA ASN A 32 14.83 11.34 2.92
C ASN A 32 13.97 11.78 1.72
N LEU A 33 12.65 11.65 1.80
CA LEU A 33 11.72 12.06 0.75
C LEU A 33 11.71 13.58 0.53
N HIS A 34 11.95 14.39 1.57
CA HIS A 34 12.10 15.84 1.42
C HIS A 34 13.41 16.23 0.74
N TYR A 35 14.49 15.51 1.04
CA TYR A 35 15.83 15.86 0.55
C TYR A 35 16.16 15.23 -0.81
N ASN A 36 15.62 14.05 -1.09
CA ASN A 36 15.93 13.27 -2.27
C ASN A 36 14.64 12.76 -2.92
N ALA A 37 14.27 13.40 -4.04
CA ALA A 37 13.05 13.11 -4.79
C ALA A 37 13.19 11.88 -5.71
N ASN A 38 13.90 10.83 -5.28
CA ASN A 38 13.82 9.55 -5.97
C ASN A 38 12.36 9.10 -5.93
N ALA A 39 11.80 8.74 -7.10
CA ALA A 39 10.39 8.36 -7.22
C ALA A 39 10.06 7.20 -6.27
N PRO A 40 9.35 7.45 -5.14
CA PRO A 40 9.06 6.41 -4.17
C PRO A 40 8.15 5.37 -4.81
N MET A 41 8.41 4.09 -4.53
CA MET A 41 7.69 2.96 -5.13
C MET A 41 6.93 2.21 -4.04
N LEU A 42 5.63 1.95 -4.28
CA LEU A 42 4.76 1.18 -3.42
C LEU A 42 4.42 -0.16 -4.07
N HIS A 43 4.66 -1.24 -3.36
CA HIS A 43 4.28 -2.59 -3.78
C HIS A 43 2.91 -2.96 -3.22
N VAL A 44 1.98 -3.23 -4.12
CA VAL A 44 0.60 -3.61 -3.79
C VAL A 44 0.24 -4.92 -4.46
N ILE A 45 -0.73 -5.62 -3.90
CA ILE A 45 -1.26 -6.87 -4.46
C ILE A 45 -2.79 -6.79 -4.52
N PRO A 46 -3.45 -7.41 -5.50
CA PRO A 46 -4.90 -7.53 -5.50
C PRO A 46 -5.44 -8.08 -4.18
N ALA A 47 -6.43 -7.40 -3.61
CA ALA A 47 -7.04 -7.76 -2.33
C ALA A 47 -7.57 -9.20 -2.35
N LYS A 48 -8.12 -9.64 -3.49
CA LYS A 48 -8.56 -11.02 -3.69
C LYS A 48 -7.46 -12.04 -3.41
N ILE A 49 -6.23 -11.79 -3.85
CA ILE A 49 -5.09 -12.69 -3.62
C ILE A 49 -4.68 -12.64 -2.15
N PHE A 50 -4.62 -11.45 -1.57
CA PHE A 50 -4.27 -11.24 -0.17
C PHE A 50 -5.24 -11.95 0.79
N LEU A 51 -6.54 -11.76 0.59
CA LEU A 51 -7.60 -12.37 1.39
C LEU A 51 -7.69 -13.88 1.18
N SER A 52 -7.45 -14.38 -0.05
CA SER A 52 -7.42 -15.83 -0.33
C SER A 52 -6.30 -16.57 0.42
N ARG A 53 -5.28 -15.85 0.91
CA ARG A 53 -4.23 -16.39 1.79
C ARG A 53 -4.64 -16.44 3.27
N GLY A 54 -5.84 -15.96 3.61
CA GLY A 54 -6.37 -15.92 4.97
C GLY A 54 -5.93 -14.70 5.79
N TRP A 55 -5.33 -13.69 5.16
CA TRP A 55 -5.01 -12.43 5.83
C TRP A 55 -6.18 -11.46 5.79
N LEU A 56 -6.19 -10.52 6.73
CA LEU A 56 -7.23 -9.50 6.86
C LEU A 56 -6.67 -8.15 6.43
N ALA A 57 -7.48 -7.39 5.70
CA ALA A 57 -7.16 -6.05 5.25
C ALA A 57 -8.33 -5.10 5.53
N VAL A 58 -8.03 -3.81 5.59
CA VAL A 58 -8.98 -2.72 5.77
C VAL A 58 -8.84 -1.74 4.60
N ASP A 59 -9.94 -1.08 4.24
CA ASP A 59 -9.92 -0.01 3.24
C ASP A 59 -9.42 1.32 3.82
N ASP A 60 -9.54 2.38 3.03
CA ASP A 60 -9.16 3.74 3.40
C ASP A 60 -10.04 4.36 4.51
N ASN A 61 -11.24 3.81 4.74
CA ASN A 61 -12.12 4.18 5.84
C ASN A 61 -11.83 3.37 7.12
N GLY A 62 -10.97 2.36 7.04
CA GLY A 62 -10.66 1.44 8.13
C GLY A 62 -11.67 0.30 8.28
N GLU A 63 -12.54 0.10 7.28
CA GLU A 63 -13.52 -1.00 7.28
C GLU A 63 -12.88 -2.28 6.74
N LEU A 64 -13.22 -3.42 7.34
CA LEU A 64 -12.71 -4.71 6.90
C LEU A 64 -13.21 -5.05 5.50
N ILE A 65 -12.29 -5.34 4.60
CA ILE A 65 -12.62 -5.75 3.24
C ILE A 65 -12.82 -7.26 3.16
N SER A 66 -13.72 -7.69 2.29
CA SER A 66 -14.12 -9.08 2.13
C SER A 66 -14.05 -9.54 0.67
N LEU A 67 -13.85 -10.85 0.47
CA LEU A 67 -13.96 -11.46 -0.87
C LEU A 67 -15.37 -11.34 -1.47
N LEU A 68 -16.36 -10.98 -0.65
CA LEU A 68 -17.74 -10.76 -1.07
C LEU A 68 -18.01 -9.30 -1.53
N ASP A 69 -17.04 -8.40 -1.39
CA ASP A 69 -17.20 -7.01 -1.79
C ASP A 69 -17.33 -6.92 -3.32
N SER A 70 -18.37 -6.21 -3.79
CA SER A 70 -18.65 -6.06 -5.22
C SER A 70 -17.51 -5.36 -5.99
N ASP A 71 -16.71 -4.56 -5.30
CA ASP A 71 -15.58 -3.80 -5.83
C ASP A 71 -14.22 -4.44 -5.50
N ILE A 72 -14.18 -5.70 -5.04
CA ILE A 72 -12.94 -6.35 -4.59
C ILE A 72 -11.82 -6.37 -5.64
N ASP A 73 -12.17 -6.45 -6.94
CA ASP A 73 -11.21 -6.42 -8.04
C ASP A 73 -10.53 -5.05 -8.21
N ARG A 74 -11.09 -4.00 -7.59
CA ARG A 74 -10.51 -2.64 -7.54
C ARG A 74 -9.76 -2.35 -6.25
N LYS A 75 -9.75 -3.28 -5.29
CA LYS A 75 -9.04 -3.12 -4.02
C LYS A 75 -7.63 -3.69 -4.12
N LEU A 76 -6.64 -2.90 -3.72
CA LEU A 76 -5.22 -3.25 -3.77
C LEU A 76 -4.62 -3.11 -2.37
N VAL A 77 -4.06 -4.19 -1.83
CA VAL A 77 -3.49 -4.21 -0.48
C VAL A 77 -2.00 -3.92 -0.54
N LEU A 78 -1.53 -2.99 0.28
CA LEU A 78 -0.12 -2.68 0.47
C LEU A 78 0.57 -3.77 1.30
N ILE A 79 1.73 -4.27 0.87
CA ILE A 79 2.37 -5.43 1.53
C ILE A 79 3.75 -5.17 2.14
N GLU A 80 4.60 -4.34 1.53
CA GLU A 80 5.98 -4.11 2.01
C GLU A 80 6.16 -2.67 2.51
N ASP A 81 5.68 -1.71 1.74
CA ASP A 81 6.04 -0.30 1.89
C ASP A 81 5.12 0.46 2.85
N ILE A 82 4.63 -0.20 3.92
CA ILE A 82 3.66 0.39 4.86
C ILE A 82 4.25 1.64 5.52
N SER A 83 5.47 1.56 6.05
CA SER A 83 6.12 2.72 6.67
C SER A 83 6.39 3.85 5.65
N LEU A 84 6.70 3.50 4.40
CA LEU A 84 6.89 4.48 3.33
C LEU A 84 5.57 5.15 2.97
N TYR A 85 4.47 4.41 2.87
CA TYR A 85 3.13 4.96 2.63
C TYR A 85 2.76 6.01 3.68
N PHE A 86 2.98 5.73 4.97
CA PHE A 86 2.75 6.72 6.03
C PHE A 86 3.70 7.92 5.95
N ALA A 87 4.97 7.71 5.57
CA ALA A 87 5.90 8.82 5.34
C ALA A 87 5.43 9.71 4.16
N LEU A 88 4.92 9.12 3.09
CA LEU A 88 4.38 9.84 1.93
C LEU A 88 3.18 10.71 2.32
N GLN A 89 2.28 10.20 3.17
CA GLN A 89 1.16 10.98 3.70
C GLN A 89 1.61 12.23 4.50
N GLN A 90 2.75 12.16 5.19
CA GLN A 90 3.30 13.30 5.95
C GLN A 90 4.02 14.33 5.06
N THR A 91 4.74 13.87 4.03
CA THR A 91 5.48 14.74 3.10
C THR A 91 4.59 15.48 2.10
N LYS A 92 3.34 15.03 1.89
CA LYS A 92 2.41 15.57 0.88
C LYS A 92 3.00 15.61 -0.54
N LEU A 93 3.85 14.63 -0.87
CA LEU A 93 4.33 14.44 -2.23
C LEU A 93 3.16 14.21 -3.19
N PRO A 94 3.19 14.77 -4.41
CA PRO A 94 2.12 14.57 -5.37
C PRO A 94 2.05 13.11 -5.82
N ASP A 95 0.84 12.57 -5.91
CA ASP A 95 0.57 11.19 -6.33
C ASP A 95 1.15 10.85 -7.72
N SER A 96 1.39 11.87 -8.57
CA SER A 96 2.07 11.73 -9.87
C SER A 96 3.51 11.23 -9.76
N ASN A 97 4.16 11.49 -8.62
CA ASN A 97 5.57 11.17 -8.41
C ASN A 97 5.76 9.84 -7.66
N ILE A 98 4.67 9.24 -7.19
CA ILE A 98 4.66 7.97 -6.47
C ILE A 98 4.41 6.87 -7.48
N VAL A 99 5.38 5.97 -7.64
CA VAL A 99 5.25 4.78 -8.47
C VAL A 99 4.50 3.71 -7.68
N VAL A 100 3.56 3.03 -8.33
CA VAL A 100 2.90 1.86 -7.79
C VAL A 100 3.20 0.67 -8.69
N ASP A 101 3.62 -0.41 -8.06
CA ASP A 101 3.84 -1.69 -8.69
C ASP A 101 2.84 -2.71 -8.17
N ILE A 102 2.08 -3.29 -9.09
CA ILE A 102 1.01 -4.24 -8.79
C ILE A 102 1.58 -5.64 -8.99
N LEU A 103 1.86 -6.31 -7.88
CA LEU A 103 2.33 -7.67 -7.87
C LEU A 103 1.16 -8.61 -8.17
N THR A 104 1.37 -9.54 -9.09
CA THR A 104 0.39 -10.56 -9.46
C THR A 104 0.41 -11.77 -8.53
N GLU A 105 1.44 -11.91 -7.71
CA GLU A 105 1.55 -12.94 -6.69
C GLU A 105 2.27 -12.45 -5.44
N MET A 106 2.03 -13.13 -4.32
CA MET A 106 2.75 -12.89 -3.08
C MET A 106 4.18 -13.43 -3.18
N PRO A 107 5.22 -12.61 -2.91
CA PRO A 107 6.59 -13.10 -2.89
C PRO A 107 6.75 -14.25 -1.88
N ARG A 108 7.13 -15.43 -2.38
CA ARG A 108 7.14 -16.70 -1.62
C ARG A 108 8.33 -16.84 -0.67
N SER A 109 9.35 -16.01 -0.84
CA SER A 109 10.63 -16.11 -0.14
C SER A 109 10.65 -15.46 1.25
N ARG A 110 9.55 -14.80 1.66
CA ARG A 110 9.45 -14.06 2.92
C ARG A 110 8.35 -14.59 3.82
N LYS A 111 8.62 -14.56 5.13
CA LYS A 111 7.61 -14.72 6.16
C LYS A 111 6.96 -13.36 6.37
N TRP A 112 5.70 -13.23 5.96
CA TRP A 112 4.97 -11.98 6.02
C TRP A 112 4.50 -11.69 7.45
N SER A 113 4.95 -10.57 7.99
CA SER A 113 4.41 -9.95 9.19
C SER A 113 4.16 -8.50 8.87
N PHE A 114 2.90 -8.09 9.02
CA PHE A 114 2.46 -6.74 8.72
C PHE A 114 2.46 -5.88 9.99
#